data_AF-A0A212M0R7-F1
#
_entry.id   AF-A0A212M0R7-F1
#
_cell.length_a   1.000
_cell.length_b   1.000
_cell.length_c   1.000
_cell.angle_alpha   90.00
_cell.angle_beta   90.00
_cell.angle_gamma   90.00
#
_symmetry.space_group_name_H-M   'P 1'
#
loop_
_entity.id
_entity.type
_entity.pdbx_description
1 polymer ?
#
loop_
_entity_poly.entity_id
_entity_poly.type
_entity_poly.pdbx_seq_one_letter_code
_entity_poly.pdbx_strand_id
1 'polypeptide(L)'
;MGKKYKTTEKWWLGLIILFYALYNIPGVPAYGDANGALWHGVLTILPLWIVSYGGMILLTKQRRLKKNPNMEMTGAAQEAAAKEEK
;
A
#
# COMPACT_ATOMS: atom_id res chain seq x y z
N MET A 1 1.03 17.75 -15.33
CA MET A 1 1.02 17.41 -13.88
C MET A 1 1.35 15.93 -13.59
N GLY A 2 2.35 15.32 -14.25
CA GLY A 2 2.67 13.89 -14.10
C GLY A 2 3.74 13.51 -13.06
N LYS A 3 4.28 14.46 -12.28
CA LYS A 3 5.37 14.17 -11.33
C LYS A 3 4.87 13.90 -9.90
N LYS A 4 3.81 14.58 -9.46
CA LYS A 4 3.32 14.51 -8.07
C LYS A 4 2.90 13.09 -7.65
N TYR A 5 2.24 12.34 -8.53
CA TYR A 5 1.79 10.97 -8.22
C TYR A 5 2.95 10.00 -7.98
N LYS A 6 3.98 10.03 -8.84
CA LYS A 6 5.17 9.16 -8.67
C LYS A 6 5.91 9.50 -7.37
N THR A 7 5.90 10.77 -6.97
CA THR A 7 6.50 11.20 -5.71
C THR A 7 5.69 10.71 -4.51
N THR A 8 4.36 10.82 -4.52
CA THR A 8 3.50 10.31 -3.44
C THR A 8 3.59 8.80 -3.30
N GLU A 9 3.60 8.06 -4.40
CA GLU A 9 3.73 6.60 -4.41
C GLU A 9 5.11 6.15 -3.90
N LYS A 10 6.19 6.83 -4.30
CA LYS A 10 7.54 6.57 -3.76
C LYS A 10 7.64 6.83 -2.26
N TRP A 11 7.06 7.92 -1.77
CA TRP A 11 7.05 8.23 -0.33
C TRP A 11 6.22 7.21 0.46
N TRP A 12 5.06 6.83 -0.05
CA TRP A 12 4.22 5.82 0.57
C TRP A 12 4.92 4.45 0.65
N LEU A 13 5.50 3.98 -0.45
CA LEU A 13 6.27 2.74 -0.49
C LEU A 13 7.51 2.83 0.43
N GLY A 14 8.19 3.97 0.45
CA GLY A 14 9.32 4.22 1.36
C GLY A 14 8.93 4.10 2.83
N LEU A 15 7.78 4.67 3.22
CA LEU A 15 7.23 4.53 4.57
C LEU A 15 6.87 3.09 4.90
N ILE A 16 6.26 2.33 3.97
CA ILE A 16 5.95 0.90 4.18
C ILE A 16 7.24 0.11 4.41
N ILE A 17 8.24 0.28 3.54
CA ILE A 17 9.52 -0.42 3.64
C ILE A 17 10.22 -0.07 4.96
N LEU A 18 10.19 1.21 5.36
CA LEU A 18 10.75 1.67 6.62
C LEU A 18 10.09 0.97 7.81
N PHE A 19 8.76 1.02 7.93
CA PHE A 19 8.05 0.38 9.05
C PHE A 19 8.20 -1.15 9.05
N TYR A 20 8.23 -1.77 7.87
CA TYR A 20 8.47 -3.21 7.75
C TYR A 20 9.88 -3.59 8.21
N ALA A 21 10.89 -2.80 7.83
CA ALA A 21 12.26 -3.00 8.28
C ALA A 21 12.39 -2.78 9.80
N LEU A 22 11.77 -1.73 10.35
CA LEU A 22 11.75 -1.48 11.80
C LEU A 22 11.08 -2.62 12.57
N TYR A 23 9.99 -3.18 12.06
CA TYR A 23 9.33 -4.33 12.69
C TYR A 23 10.24 -5.56 12.74
N ASN A 24 10.98 -5.82 11.66
CA ASN A 24 11.80 -7.02 11.49
C ASN A 24 13.26 -6.89 12.00
N ILE A 25 13.58 -5.87 12.80
CA ILE A 25 14.95 -5.71 13.33
C ILE A 25 15.29 -6.92 14.22
N PRO A 26 16.35 -7.69 13.90
CA PRO A 26 16.73 -8.85 14.70
C PRO A 26 17.18 -8.41 16.09
N GLY A 27 16.64 -9.04 17.13
CA GLY A 27 16.96 -8.72 18.52
C GLY A 27 16.21 -7.52 19.10
N VAL A 28 15.27 -6.92 18.36
CA VAL A 28 14.33 -5.92 18.87
C VAL A 28 12.90 -6.45 18.72
N PRO A 29 12.16 -6.64 19.82
CA PRO A 29 12.54 -6.41 21.22
C PRO A 29 13.43 -7.54 21.78
N ALA A 30 14.12 -7.27 22.89
CA ALA A 30 14.94 -8.27 23.55
C ALA A 30 14.09 -9.49 23.95
N TYR A 31 14.55 -10.68 23.60
CA TYR A 31 13.85 -11.92 23.90
C TYR A 31 13.62 -12.06 25.41
N GLY A 32 12.37 -12.25 25.82
CA GLY A 32 11.96 -12.32 27.23
C GLY A 32 11.31 -11.05 27.76
N ASP A 33 11.33 -9.93 27.03
CA ASP A 33 10.58 -8.73 27.39
C ASP A 33 9.19 -8.71 26.70
N ALA A 34 8.20 -9.23 27.41
CA ALA A 34 6.81 -9.25 26.94
C ALA A 34 6.23 -7.83 26.74
N ASN A 35 6.65 -6.86 27.55
CA ASN A 35 6.13 -5.50 27.49
C ASN A 35 6.75 -4.76 26.29
N GLY A 36 8.06 -4.93 26.08
CA GLY A 36 8.77 -4.45 24.89
C GLY A 36 8.21 -5.03 23.59
N ALA A 37 7.85 -6.33 23.56
CA ALA A 37 7.17 -6.97 22.44
C ALA A 37 5.82 -6.34 22.09
N LEU A 38 5.01 -6.05 23.10
CA LEU A 38 3.73 -5.36 22.92
C LEU A 38 3.93 -3.96 22.35
N TRP A 39 4.79 -3.15 22.96
CA TRP A 39 5.05 -1.79 22.49
C TRP A 39 5.67 -1.75 21.10
N HIS A 40 6.60 -2.65 20.80
CA HIS A 40 7.21 -2.76 19.47
C HIS A 40 6.18 -3.10 18.41
N GLY A 41 5.32 -4.11 18.67
CA GLY A 41 4.22 -4.46 17.77
C GLY A 41 3.24 -3.31 17.56
N VAL A 42 2.84 -2.63 18.64
CA VAL A 42 1.92 -1.48 18.58
C VAL A 42 2.54 -0.29 17.82
N LEU A 43 3.83 -0.03 17.97
CA LEU A 43 4.49 1.11 17.31
C LEU A 43 4.92 0.84 15.87
N THR A 44 4.93 -0.42 15.43
CA THR A 44 5.37 -0.77 14.07
C THR A 44 4.24 -1.34 13.22
N ILE A 45 3.47 -2.31 13.72
CA ILE A 45 2.41 -3.00 12.96
C ILE A 45 1.21 -2.08 12.75
N LEU A 46 0.75 -1.36 13.79
CA LEU A 46 -0.40 -0.47 13.68
C LEU A 46 -0.14 0.67 12.68
N PRO A 47 1.00 1.40 12.75
CA PRO A 47 1.35 2.39 11.74
C PRO A 47 1.51 1.79 10.35
N LEU A 48 2.11 0.59 10.22
CA LEU A 48 2.22 -0.11 8.95
C LEU A 48 0.84 -0.39 8.33
N TRP A 49 -0.12 -0.83 9.13
CA TRP A 49 -1.50 -1.03 8.70
C TRP A 49 -2.15 0.28 8.26
N ILE A 50 -2.10 1.33 9.08
CA ILE A 50 -2.70 2.63 8.78
C ILE A 50 -2.10 3.21 7.48
N VAL A 51 -0.79 3.15 7.32
CA VAL A 51 -0.09 3.62 6.12
C VAL A 51 -0.50 2.76 4.92
N SER A 52 -0.54 1.43 5.06
CA SER A 52 -0.94 0.52 3.98
C SER A 52 -2.35 0.81 3.47
N TYR A 53 -3.36 0.81 4.34
CA TYR A 53 -4.74 1.11 3.97
C TYR A 53 -4.91 2.55 3.49
N GLY A 54 -4.31 3.51 4.18
CA GLY A 54 -4.38 4.93 3.83
C GLY A 54 -3.81 5.22 2.44
N GLY A 55 -2.64 4.67 2.13
CA GLY A 55 -2.04 4.84 0.81
C GLY A 55 -2.78 4.09 -0.28
N MET A 56 -3.32 2.90 -0.02
CA MET A 56 -4.21 2.23 -0.99
C MET A 56 -5.44 3.09 -1.33
N ILE A 57 -6.11 3.66 -0.33
CA ILE A 57 -7.26 4.55 -0.55
C ILE A 57 -6.85 5.81 -1.32
N LEU A 58 -5.72 6.41 -0.96
CA LEU A 58 -5.23 7.65 -1.57
C LEU A 58 -4.77 7.43 -3.01
N LEU A 59 -4.04 6.34 -3.28
CA LEU A 59 -3.69 5.92 -4.64
C LEU A 59 -4.92 5.60 -5.46
N THR A 60 -5.91 4.89 -4.89
CA THR A 60 -7.14 4.53 -5.60
C THR A 60 -7.96 5.77 -5.95
N LYS A 61 -8.10 6.73 -5.02
CA LYS A 61 -8.72 8.03 -5.30
C LYS A 61 -7.97 8.79 -6.39
N GLN A 62 -6.63 8.85 -6.32
CA GLN A 62 -5.82 9.52 -7.34
C GLN A 62 -5.91 8.83 -8.71
N ARG A 63 -5.95 7.50 -8.76
CA ARG A 63 -6.12 6.72 -10.01
C ARG A 63 -7.54 6.84 -10.57
N ARG A 64 -8.56 6.89 -9.71
CA ARG A 64 -9.97 7.08 -10.10
C ARG A 64 -10.25 8.49 -10.61
N LEU A 65 -9.65 9.52 -10.01
CA LEU A 65 -9.67 10.89 -10.55
C LEU A 65 -8.93 11.00 -11.90
N LYS A 66 -8.04 10.04 -12.16
CA LYS A 66 -7.29 9.89 -13.41
C LYS A 66 -7.90 8.80 -14.30
N LYS A 67 -9.22 8.53 -14.23
CA LYS A 67 -9.93 7.62 -15.15
C LYS A 67 -9.57 8.06 -16.57
N ASN A 68 -8.58 7.37 -17.12
CA ASN A 68 -8.08 7.60 -18.46
C ASN A 68 -9.01 6.80 -19.38
N PRO A 69 -9.41 7.35 -20.54
CA PRO A 69 -10.25 6.67 -21.53
C PRO A 69 -9.77 5.24 -21.88
N ASN A 70 -8.47 5.00 -21.77
CA ASN A 70 -7.84 3.71 -22.07
C ASN A 70 -8.19 2.58 -21.07
N MET A 71 -8.61 2.88 -19.83
CA MET A 71 -9.06 1.85 -18.88
C MET A 71 -10.52 1.43 -19.09
N GLU A 72 -11.34 2.26 -19.75
CA GLU A 72 -12.65 1.83 -20.24
C GLU A 72 -12.48 0.88 -21.43
N MET A 73 -11.51 1.12 -22.32
CA MET A 73 -11.23 0.20 -23.43
C MET A 73 -10.72 -1.17 -22.96
N THR A 74 -9.85 -1.26 -21.94
CA THR A 74 -9.41 -2.57 -21.44
C THR A 74 -10.47 -3.29 -20.63
N GLY A 75 -11.26 -2.58 -19.80
CA GLY A 75 -12.39 -3.18 -19.09
C GLY A 75 -13.48 -3.69 -20.05
N ALA A 76 -13.83 -2.89 -21.07
CA ALA A 76 -14.79 -3.28 -22.09
C ALA A 76 -14.27 -4.42 -22.98
N ALA A 77 -12.98 -4.44 -23.32
CA ALA A 77 -12.37 -5.54 -24.08
C ALA A 77 -12.33 -6.85 -23.27
N GLN A 78 -12.06 -6.78 -21.96
CA GLN A 78 -12.09 -7.94 -21.07
C GLN A 78 -13.51 -8.47 -20.85
N GLU A 79 -14.50 -7.59 -20.75
CA GLU A 79 -15.92 -7.99 -20.64
C GLU A 79 -16.46 -8.56 -21.95
N ALA A 80 -16.02 -8.04 -23.10
CA ALA A 80 -16.39 -8.56 -24.42
C ALA A 80 -15.79 -9.96 -24.65
N ALA A 81 -14.51 -10.17 -24.34
CA ALA A 81 -13.86 -11.47 -24.46
C ALA A 81 -14.52 -12.54 -23.56
N ALA A 82 -14.95 -12.16 -22.34
CA ALA A 82 -15.65 -13.07 -21.43
C ALA A 82 -17.08 -13.42 -21.88
N LYS A 83 -17.68 -12.66 -22.81
CA LYS A 83 -18.98 -12.97 -23.43
C LYS A 83 -18.84 -13.82 -24.69
N GLU A 84 -17.71 -13.76 -25.38
CA GLU A 84 -17.43 -14.63 -26.55
C GLU A 84 -17.03 -16.06 -26.14
N GLU A 85 -16.52 -16.27 -24.93
CA GLU A 85 -16.20 -17.60 -24.38
C GLU A 85 -17.40 -18.34 -23.73
N LYS A 86 -18.62 -17.77 -23.78
CA LYS A 86 -19.87 -18.40 -23.29
C LYS A 86 -20.84 -18.70 -24.43
#